data_AF-A0A0W8FF84-F1
#
_entry.id   AF-A0A0W8FF84-F1
#
_cell.length_a   1.000
_cell.length_b   1.000
_cell.length_c   1.000
_cell.angle_alpha   90.00
_cell.angle_beta   90.00
_cell.angle_gamma   90.00
#
_symmetry.space_group_name_H-M   'P 1'
#
loop_
_entity.id
_entity.type
_entity.pdbx_description
1 polymer ?
#
loop_
_entity_poly.entity_id
_entity_poly.type
_entity_poly.pdbx_seq_one_letter_code
_entity_poly.pdbx_strand_id
1 'polypeptide(L)'
;MTIKILKAIACEGQVFTLEQLHRQTRIQKNILSVMLSRWEERGFVERIEKGKYLIIPLESEKGKYTLHESAIASHLVQPSAIAYWSALHYHGLTVQIPITVFVQTTARKKHTLIEVFGVNYRIVRVKPEKFFGSRRNGSRRHRSLSPTWRRL
;
A
#
# COMPACT_ATOMS: atom_id res chain seq x y z
N MET A 1 13.27 16.41 13.85
CA MET A 1 11.80 16.56 13.98
C MET A 1 11.04 15.64 12.99
N THR A 2 11.35 15.70 11.70
CA THR A 2 10.73 14.89 10.62
C THR A 2 10.60 13.40 10.91
N ILE A 3 11.68 12.74 11.36
CA ILE A 3 11.69 11.28 11.60
C ILE A 3 10.70 10.88 12.70
N LYS A 4 10.47 11.71 13.72
CA LYS A 4 9.51 11.42 14.79
C LYS A 4 8.07 11.45 14.27
N ILE A 5 7.75 12.42 13.41
CA ILE A 5 6.43 12.56 12.80
C ILE A 5 6.16 11.37 11.86
N LEU A 6 7.11 11.05 10.99
CA LEU A 6 7.00 9.91 10.07
C LEU A 6 6.87 8.58 10.81
N LYS A 7 7.65 8.36 11.89
CA LYS A 7 7.51 7.15 12.72
C LYS A 7 6.14 7.05 13.40
N ALA A 8 5.59 8.17 13.87
CA ALA A 8 4.27 8.20 14.50
C ALA A 8 3.17 7.80 13.50
N ILE A 9 3.22 8.35 12.29
CA ILE A 9 2.25 8.01 11.23
C ILE A 9 2.44 6.58 10.75
N ALA A 10 3.69 6.13 10.57
CA ALA A 10 4.01 4.76 10.16
C ALA A 10 3.47 3.69 11.15
N CYS A 11 3.29 4.04 12.44
CA CYS A 11 2.65 3.14 13.41
C CYS A 11 1.15 2.95 13.16
N GLU A 12 0.46 3.92 12.56
CA GLU A 12 -0.95 3.84 12.20
C GLU A 12 -1.16 3.21 10.82
N GLY A 13 -0.22 3.42 9.90
CA GLY A 13 -0.21 2.83 8.57
C GLY A 13 0.88 3.43 7.68
N GLN A 14 1.22 2.73 6.59
CA GLN A 14 2.22 3.22 5.64
C GLN A 14 1.65 4.31 4.72
N VAL A 15 0.35 4.31 4.43
CA VAL A 15 -0.31 5.36 3.65
C VAL A 15 -1.10 6.30 4.57
N PHE A 16 -0.99 7.59 4.30
CA PHE A 16 -1.72 8.62 5.01
C PHE A 16 -2.22 9.71 4.06
N THR A 17 -3.23 10.45 4.48
CA THR A 17 -3.73 11.63 3.76
C THR A 17 -3.24 12.92 4.41
N LEU A 18 -3.21 14.00 3.63
CA LEU A 18 -2.91 15.34 4.16
C LEU A 18 -3.85 15.74 5.31
N GLU A 19 -5.10 15.27 5.27
CA GLU A 19 -6.09 15.51 6.32
C GLU A 19 -5.76 14.75 7.62
N GLN A 20 -5.31 13.50 7.51
CA GLN A 20 -4.85 12.73 8.68
C GLN A 20 -3.63 13.40 9.31
N LEU A 21 -2.68 13.85 8.49
CA LEU A 21 -1.49 14.57 8.95
C LEU A 21 -1.86 15.87 9.69
N HIS A 22 -2.82 16.62 9.15
CA HIS A 22 -3.34 17.83 9.78
C HIS A 22 -4.00 17.53 11.13
N ARG A 23 -4.81 16.48 11.21
CA ARG A 23 -5.50 16.08 12.45
C ARG A 23 -4.53 15.70 13.56
N GLN A 24 -3.45 15.01 13.23
CA GLN A 24 -2.47 14.50 14.18
C GLN A 24 -1.49 15.58 14.66
N THR A 25 -1.02 16.43 13.75
CA THR A 25 -0.01 17.46 14.06
C THR A 25 -0.62 18.81 14.44
N ARG A 26 -1.88 19.07 14.08
CA ARG A 26 -2.57 20.37 14.16
C ARG A 26 -1.86 21.52 13.43
N ILE A 27 -0.89 21.21 12.55
CA ILE A 27 -0.17 22.20 11.74
C ILE A 27 -1.04 22.59 10.54
N GLN A 28 -1.05 23.87 10.18
CA GLN A 28 -1.84 24.36 9.03
C GLN A 28 -1.51 23.62 7.71
N LYS A 29 -2.53 23.39 6.88
CA LYS A 29 -2.43 22.58 5.65
C LYS A 29 -1.42 23.12 4.64
N ASN A 30 -1.25 24.44 4.55
CA ASN A 30 -0.26 25.11 3.72
C ASN A 30 1.18 24.72 4.10
N ILE A 31 1.52 24.76 5.38
CA ILE A 31 2.83 24.36 5.91
C ILE A 31 3.06 22.87 5.67
N LEU A 32 2.05 22.03 5.94
CA LEU A 32 2.12 20.61 5.68
C LEU A 32 2.36 20.29 4.20
N SER A 33 1.76 21.04 3.28
CA SER A 33 2.00 20.87 1.84
C SER A 33 3.48 21.12 1.50
N VAL A 34 4.08 22.19 2.04
CA VAL A 34 5.50 22.50 1.83
C VAL A 34 6.40 21.42 2.45
N MET A 35 6.04 20.94 3.65
CA MET A 35 6.78 19.84 4.30
C MET A 35 6.72 18.56 3.49
N LEU A 36 5.55 18.21 2.95
CA LEU A 36 5.35 17.03 2.12
C LEU A 36 6.17 17.09 0.83
N SER A 37 6.19 18.25 0.15
CA SER A 37 7.05 18.43 -1.03
C SER A 37 8.52 18.21 -0.71
N ARG A 38 9.01 18.74 0.42
CA ARG A 38 10.40 18.51 0.85
C ARG A 38 10.67 17.06 1.26
N TRP A 39 9.68 16.36 1.80
CA TRP A 39 9.82 14.95 2.15
C TRP A 39 9.78 14.07 0.91
N GLU A 40 9.04 14.47 -0.11
CA GLU A 40 8.98 13.83 -1.43
C GLU A 40 10.32 13.97 -2.16
N GLU A 41 10.86 15.18 -2.24
CA GLU A 41 12.21 15.44 -2.81
C GLU A 41 13.32 14.63 -2.12
N ARG A 42 13.17 14.37 -0.82
CA ARG A 42 14.14 13.57 -0.03
C ARG A 42 13.87 12.08 -0.07
N GLY A 43 12.80 11.62 -0.72
CA GLY A 43 12.43 10.20 -0.76
C GLY A 43 12.00 9.63 0.59
N PHE A 44 11.39 10.44 1.47
CA PHE A 44 10.75 9.91 2.70
C PHE A 44 9.30 9.53 2.48
N VAL A 45 8.63 10.20 1.53
CA VAL A 45 7.25 9.95 1.15
C VAL A 45 7.10 10.04 -0.36
N GLU A 46 6.09 9.38 -0.94
CA GLU A 46 5.71 9.60 -2.34
C GLU A 46 4.21 9.78 -2.44
N ARG A 47 3.81 10.63 -3.38
CA ARG A 47 2.42 10.93 -3.64
C ARG A 47 1.81 9.88 -4.56
N ILE A 48 0.96 9.01 -4.01
CA ILE A 48 0.23 8.00 -4.80
C ILE A 48 -0.92 8.65 -5.59
N GLU A 49 -1.68 9.53 -4.92
CA GLU A 49 -2.82 10.25 -5.51
C GLU A 49 -2.87 11.68 -4.93
N LYS A 50 -3.72 12.55 -5.49
CA LYS A 50 -3.86 13.92 -4.99
C LYS A 50 -4.29 13.92 -3.51
N GLY A 51 -3.39 14.34 -2.61
CA GLY A 51 -3.64 14.41 -1.17
C GLY A 51 -3.39 13.12 -0.39
N LYS A 52 -2.86 12.07 -1.04
CA LYS A 52 -2.58 10.75 -0.47
C LYS A 52 -1.12 10.38 -0.68
N TYR A 53 -0.45 10.03 0.41
CA TYR A 53 1.00 9.85 0.47
C TYR A 53 1.34 8.50 1.09
N LEU A 54 2.40 7.86 0.61
CA LEU A 54 2.99 6.67 1.21
C LEU A 54 4.30 7.03 1.90
N ILE A 55 4.50 6.53 3.10
CA ILE A 55 5.78 6.56 3.81
C ILE A 55 6.67 5.46 3.25
N ILE A 56 7.87 5.82 2.82
CA ILE A 56 8.90 4.84 2.46
C ILE A 56 9.54 4.34 3.76
N PRO A 57 9.43 3.04 4.09
CA PRO A 57 10.25 2.46 5.14
C PRO A 57 11.70 2.57 4.70
N LEU A 58 12.56 3.15 5.55
CA LEU A 58 14.01 3.20 5.30
C LEU A 58 14.63 1.80 5.10
N GLU A 59 13.92 0.75 5.53
CA GLU A 59 14.29 -0.67 5.44
C GLU A 59 13.85 -1.35 4.13
N SER A 60 13.32 -0.62 3.15
CA SER A 60 12.95 -1.19 1.85
C SER A 60 14.20 -1.60 1.06
N GLU A 61 14.72 -2.79 1.35
CA GLU A 61 15.63 -3.50 0.46
C GLU A 61 14.89 -3.76 -0.86
N LYS A 62 15.37 -3.14 -1.94
CA LYS A 62 14.91 -3.43 -3.31
C LYS A 62 15.01 -4.93 -3.55
N GLY A 63 13.88 -5.60 -3.82
CA GLY A 63 13.86 -7.00 -4.26
C GLY A 63 13.15 -8.00 -3.34
N LYS A 64 12.66 -7.60 -2.17
CA LYS A 64 11.75 -8.44 -1.34
C LYS A 64 10.32 -7.94 -1.49
N TYR A 65 9.50 -8.69 -2.22
CA TYR A 65 8.04 -8.49 -2.29
C TYR A 65 7.42 -8.67 -0.90
N THR A 66 7.28 -7.57 -0.18
CA THR A 66 6.96 -7.55 1.25
C THR A 66 5.51 -7.09 1.45
N LEU A 67 5.09 -7.04 2.70
CA LEU A 67 3.84 -6.45 3.17
C LEU A 67 3.54 -5.05 2.56
N HIS A 68 4.58 -4.35 2.10
CA HIS A 68 4.53 -2.98 1.56
C HIS A 68 3.86 -2.90 0.18
N GLU A 69 4.23 -3.73 -0.79
CA GLU A 69 3.62 -3.73 -2.13
C GLU A 69 2.14 -4.15 -2.07
N SER A 70 1.83 -5.08 -1.15
CA SER A 70 0.45 -5.46 -0.85
C SER A 70 -0.36 -4.30 -0.26
N ALA A 71 0.26 -3.51 0.63
CA ALA A 71 -0.36 -2.32 1.19
C ALA A 71 -0.60 -1.26 0.10
N ILE A 72 0.41 -0.95 -0.73
CA ILE A 72 0.28 -0.01 -1.85
C ILE A 72 -0.86 -0.44 -2.78
N ALA A 73 -0.89 -1.71 -3.20
CA ALA A 73 -1.92 -2.26 -4.07
C ALA A 73 -3.33 -2.00 -3.53
N SER A 74 -3.53 -2.17 -2.21
CA SER A 74 -4.81 -1.92 -1.53
C SER A 74 -5.21 -0.44 -1.46
N HIS A 75 -4.26 0.47 -1.63
CA HIS A 75 -4.53 1.90 -1.71
C HIS A 75 -4.71 2.39 -3.15
N LEU A 76 -4.14 1.68 -4.14
CA LEU A 76 -4.33 1.95 -5.57
C LEU A 76 -5.71 1.54 -6.06
N VAL A 77 -6.23 0.39 -5.62
CA VAL A 77 -7.56 -0.10 -6.00
C VAL A 77 -8.19 -0.92 -4.87
N GLN A 78 -9.51 -0.86 -4.72
CA GLN A 78 -10.26 -1.71 -3.80
C GLN A 78 -11.51 -2.28 -4.49
N PRO A 79 -11.81 -3.58 -4.32
CA PRO A 79 -11.01 -4.59 -3.62
C PRO A 79 -9.72 -4.95 -4.40
N SER A 80 -8.67 -5.38 -3.72
CA SER A 80 -7.37 -5.73 -4.32
C SER A 80 -6.83 -7.05 -3.79
N ALA A 81 -6.18 -7.82 -4.65
CA ALA A 81 -5.38 -8.99 -4.25
C ALA A 81 -4.10 -9.06 -5.09
N ILE A 82 -2.94 -9.34 -4.47
CA ILE A 82 -1.72 -9.66 -5.22
C ILE A 82 -1.93 -11.00 -5.94
N ALA A 83 -1.57 -11.06 -7.22
CA ALA A 83 -1.90 -12.19 -8.08
C ALA A 83 -0.75 -12.55 -9.04
N TYR A 84 -0.94 -13.64 -9.81
CA TYR A 84 -0.02 -14.10 -10.88
C TYR A 84 1.42 -14.28 -10.38
N TRP A 85 2.40 -13.81 -11.16
CA TRP A 85 3.83 -13.93 -10.84
C TRP A 85 4.16 -13.37 -9.45
N SER A 86 3.57 -12.23 -9.09
CA SER A 86 3.81 -11.61 -7.77
C SER A 86 3.35 -12.51 -6.62
N ALA A 87 2.23 -13.23 -6.78
CA ALA A 87 1.75 -14.18 -5.78
C ALA A 87 2.63 -15.44 -5.73
N LEU A 88 3.06 -15.96 -6.89
CA LEU A 88 3.96 -17.11 -6.95
C LEU A 88 5.29 -16.81 -6.27
N HIS A 89 5.87 -15.64 -6.54
CA HIS A 89 7.10 -15.19 -5.92
C HIS A 89 6.93 -15.02 -4.40
N TYR A 90 5.83 -14.42 -3.95
CA TYR A 90 5.51 -14.29 -2.51
C TYR A 90 5.45 -15.65 -1.79
N HIS A 91 4.94 -16.69 -2.45
CA HIS A 91 4.86 -18.04 -1.92
C HIS A 91 6.15 -18.86 -2.10
N GLY A 92 7.23 -18.27 -2.60
CA GLY A 92 8.49 -18.97 -2.84
C GLY A 92 8.44 -19.97 -4.00
N LEU A 93 7.41 -19.88 -4.85
CA LEU A 93 7.22 -20.78 -6.00
C LEU A 93 8.03 -20.34 -7.23
N THR A 94 8.67 -19.16 -7.17
CA THR A 94 9.56 -18.66 -8.23
C THR A 94 10.76 -17.93 -7.61
N VAL A 95 11.97 -18.26 -8.08
CA VAL A 95 13.21 -17.57 -7.68
C VAL A 95 13.35 -16.20 -8.34
N GLN A 96 12.78 -16.02 -9.54
CA GLN A 96 12.86 -14.76 -10.28
C GLN A 96 12.09 -13.65 -9.55
N ILE A 97 12.76 -12.53 -9.31
CA ILE A 97 12.18 -11.33 -8.70
C ILE A 97 11.36 -10.62 -9.79
N PRO A 98 10.03 -10.53 -9.65
CA PRO A 98 9.26 -9.79 -10.65
C PRO A 98 9.70 -8.31 -10.69
N ILE A 99 9.53 -7.68 -11.85
CA ILE A 99 9.72 -6.22 -12.03
C ILE A 99 8.38 -5.48 -12.01
N THR A 100 7.28 -6.22 -11.95
CA THR A 100 5.90 -5.72 -11.99
C THR A 100 5.07 -6.45 -10.95
N VAL A 101 4.37 -5.68 -10.13
CA VAL A 101 3.38 -6.15 -9.15
C VAL A 101 2.05 -6.32 -9.87
N PHE A 102 1.56 -7.56 -9.94
CA PHE A 102 0.23 -7.82 -10.48
C PHE A 102 -0.82 -7.76 -9.37
N VAL A 103 -1.83 -6.93 -9.60
CA VAL A 103 -2.94 -6.71 -8.65
C VAL A 103 -4.23 -7.07 -9.33
N GLN A 104 -4.92 -8.08 -8.83
CA GLN A 104 -6.25 -8.45 -9.27
C GLN A 104 -7.31 -7.61 -8.54
N THR A 105 -8.36 -7.19 -9.24
CA THR A 105 -9.49 -6.44 -8.68
C THR A 105 -10.79 -6.73 -9.42
N THR A 106 -11.93 -6.51 -8.77
CA THR A 106 -13.25 -6.49 -9.44
C THR A 106 -13.66 -5.08 -9.88
N ALA A 107 -13.04 -4.05 -9.31
CA ALA A 107 -13.37 -2.65 -9.57
C ALA A 107 -12.83 -2.19 -10.93
N ARG A 108 -13.49 -1.18 -11.51
CA ARG A 108 -13.01 -0.53 -12.73
C ARG A 108 -12.00 0.56 -12.34
N LYS A 109 -10.77 0.46 -12.86
CA LYS A 109 -9.77 1.54 -12.79
C LYS A 109 -9.46 2.02 -14.22
N LYS A 110 -9.32 3.33 -14.40
CA LYS A 110 -9.01 3.94 -15.72
C LYS A 110 -7.60 3.60 -16.17
N HIS A 111 -6.64 3.69 -15.26
CA HIS A 111 -5.23 3.37 -15.51
C HIS A 111 -4.94 1.97 -14.98
N THR A 112 -4.48 1.09 -15.86
CA THR A 112 -4.16 -0.31 -15.55
C THR A 112 -2.68 -0.55 -15.30
N LEU A 113 -1.81 0.37 -15.72
CA LEU A 113 -0.38 0.37 -15.39
C LEU A 113 -0.08 1.66 -14.62
N ILE A 114 0.44 1.51 -13.40
CA ILE A 114 0.74 2.61 -12.49
C ILE A 114 2.14 2.36 -11.94
N GLU A 115 3.06 3.31 -12.13
CA GLU A 115 4.39 3.23 -11.52
C GLU A 115 4.37 3.89 -10.14
N VAL A 116 4.93 3.22 -9.13
CA VAL A 116 5.06 3.73 -7.77
C VAL A 116 6.45 3.29 -7.26
N PHE A 117 7.34 4.22 -6.90
CA PHE A 117 8.75 3.95 -6.52
C PHE A 117 9.58 3.17 -7.54
N GLY A 118 9.38 3.38 -8.85
CA GLY A 118 10.07 2.58 -9.88
C GLY A 118 9.57 1.14 -9.97
N VAL A 119 8.51 0.80 -9.24
CA VAL A 119 7.83 -0.50 -9.33
C VAL A 119 6.55 -0.32 -10.12
N ASN A 120 6.40 -1.13 -11.17
CA ASN A 120 5.20 -1.13 -11.99
C ASN A 120 4.09 -1.94 -11.33
N TYR A 121 2.91 -1.35 -11.18
CA TYR A 121 1.69 -2.02 -10.73
C TYR A 121 0.76 -2.24 -11.91
N ARG A 122 0.51 -3.49 -12.25
CA ARG A 122 -0.44 -3.89 -13.28
C ARG A 122 -1.76 -4.33 -12.63
N ILE A 123 -2.78 -3.48 -12.77
CA ILE A 123 -4.15 -3.71 -12.31
C ILE A 123 -4.87 -4.58 -13.35
N VAL A 124 -5.26 -5.78 -12.93
CA VAL A 124 -6.02 -6.74 -13.75
C VAL A 124 -7.44 -6.84 -13.22
N ARG A 125 -8.40 -6.43 -14.05
CA ARG A 125 -9.82 -6.55 -13.71
C ARG A 125 -10.30 -7.96 -14.01
N VAL A 126 -10.95 -8.58 -13.04
CA VAL A 126 -11.64 -9.87 -13.19
C VAL A 126 -13.12 -9.71 -12.88
N LYS A 127 -13.92 -10.67 -13.35
CA LYS A 127 -15.32 -10.76 -12.93
C LYS A 127 -15.40 -11.17 -11.44
N PRO A 128 -16.43 -10.75 -10.70
CA PRO A 128 -16.56 -11.08 -9.27
C PRO A 128 -16.46 -12.58 -8.96
N GLU A 129 -16.97 -13.44 -9.84
CA GLU A 129 -16.97 -14.89 -9.66
C GLU A 129 -15.57 -15.50 -9.77
N LYS A 130 -14.62 -14.77 -10.37
CA LYS A 130 -13.20 -15.14 -10.48
C LYS A 130 -12.34 -14.50 -9.39
N PHE A 131 -12.93 -13.69 -8.51
CA PHE A 131 -12.22 -13.00 -7.44
C PHE A 131 -12.34 -13.78 -6.12
N PHE A 132 -11.61 -14.90 -6.03
CA PHE A 132 -11.55 -15.76 -4.84
C PHE A 132 -10.12 -16.22 -4.55
N GLY A 133 -9.92 -16.91 -3.41
CA GLY A 133 -8.61 -17.48 -3.04
C GLY A 133 -7.62 -16.47 -2.44
N SER A 134 -8.04 -15.25 -2.12
CA SER A 134 -7.17 -14.26 -1.48
C SER A 134 -7.05 -14.53 0.03
N ARG A 135 -5.81 -14.67 0.52
CA ARG A 135 -5.53 -14.77 1.95
C ARG A 135 -5.21 -13.38 2.50
N ARG A 136 -5.96 -12.94 3.50
CA ARG A 136 -5.66 -11.66 4.17
C ARG A 136 -4.50 -11.87 5.14
N ASN A 137 -3.30 -11.48 4.73
CA ASN A 137 -2.18 -11.35 5.66
C ASN A 137 -2.40 -10.09 6.50
N GLY A 138 -3.18 -10.22 7.56
CA GLY A 138 -3.34 -9.16 8.53
C GLY A 138 -2.04 -8.96 9.29
N SER A 139 -1.45 -7.77 9.20
CA SER A 139 -0.65 -7.29 10.33
C SER A 139 -1.59 -7.28 11.54
N ARG A 140 -1.31 -8.13 12.52
CA ARG A 140 -2.02 -8.09 13.80
C ARG A 140 -1.73 -6.74 14.45
N ARG A 141 -2.64 -5.77 14.37
CA ARG A 141 -2.87 -4.81 15.46
C ARG A 141 -4.36 -4.48 15.58
N HIS A 142 -4.89 -4.88 16.75
CA HIS A 142 -6.15 -4.51 17.38
C HIS A 142 -7.33 -4.14 16.46
N ARG A 143 -8.11 -5.14 16.07
CA ARG A 143 -9.56 -5.01 16.11
C ARG A 143 -10.10 -6.07 17.06
N SER A 144 -10.86 -5.60 18.04
CA SER A 144 -11.69 -6.43 18.90
C SER A 144 -12.53 -7.40 18.07
N LEU A 145 -12.73 -8.58 18.67
CA LEU A 145 -13.34 -9.77 18.11
C LEU A 145 -14.76 -9.54 17.59
N SER A 146 -15.11 -10.24 16.50
CA SER A 146 -16.39 -10.95 16.41
C SER A 146 -16.12 -12.37 15.88
N PRO A 147 -16.27 -13.42 16.71
CA PRO A 147 -16.07 -14.79 16.30
C PRO A 147 -17.42 -15.38 15.86
N THR A 148 -17.66 -15.47 14.56
CA THR A 148 -18.71 -16.34 14.00
C THR A 148 -18.12 -17.27 12.96
N TRP A 149 -17.50 -18.34 13.44
CA TRP A 149 -17.32 -19.59 12.70
C TRP A 149 -18.01 -20.71 13.49
N ARG A 150 -19.24 -21.05 13.10
CA ARG A 150 -19.80 -22.41 13.30
C ARG A 150 -19.84 -23.05 11.91
N ARG A 151 -18.93 -24.00 11.69
CA ARG A 151 -19.23 -25.42 11.41
C ARG A 151 -20.35 -25.63 10.40
N LEU A 152 -19.97 -26.15 9.23
CA LEU A 152 -20.59 -27.35 8.67
C LEU A 152 -19.52 -28.44 8.66
#